data_AF-A0A359F0U9-F1
#
_entry.id   AF-A0A359F0U9-F1
#
_cell.length_a   1.000
_cell.length_b   1.000
_cell.length_c   1.000
_cell.angle_alpha   90.00
_cell.angle_beta   90.00
_cell.angle_gamma   90.00
#
_symmetry.space_group_name_H-M   'P 1'
#
loop_
_entity.id
_entity.type
_entity.pdbx_description
1 polymer ?
#
loop_
_entity_poly.entity_id
_entity_poly.type
_entity_poly.pdbx_seq_one_letter_code
_entity_poly.pdbx_strand_id
1 'polypeptide(L)'
;RYWTFLLRLDPNRPSTTLQAQPGPWVGPFHWENVKTANGDQRVRRLRVNEMLRLMSFPDDFKIDGTRADVQRQLGNAVPLELGKAVVRALMDQLGYLSPSHTAREVIFA
;
A
#
# COMPACT_ATOMS: atom_id res chain seq x y z
N ARG A 1 1.51 -5.07 -25.50
CA ARG A 1 1.96 -4.25 -24.34
C ARG A 1 1.07 -4.60 -23.16
N TYR A 2 1.63 -4.80 -21.96
CA TYR A 2 0.84 -5.09 -20.74
C TYR A 2 0.15 -3.83 -20.21
N TRP A 3 -0.95 -4.01 -19.47
CA TRP A 3 -1.79 -2.91 -18.98
C TRP A 3 -1.09 -1.99 -17.95
N THR A 4 -0.03 -2.47 -17.30
CA THR A 4 0.78 -1.71 -16.34
C THR A 4 1.87 -0.84 -16.98
N PHE A 5 2.00 -0.84 -18.32
CA PHE A 5 3.03 -0.09 -19.01
C PHE A 5 2.83 1.43 -18.84
N LEU A 6 3.82 2.10 -18.23
CA LEU A 6 3.77 3.52 -17.87
C LEU A 6 2.52 3.96 -17.09
N LEU A 7 1.88 3.01 -16.40
CA LEU A 7 0.68 3.27 -15.62
C LEU A 7 0.97 4.30 -14.52
N ARG A 8 0.22 5.40 -14.52
CA ARG A 8 0.24 6.41 -13.46
C ARG A 8 -0.95 6.21 -12.53
N LEU A 9 -0.74 6.51 -11.26
CA LEU A 9 -1.84 6.64 -10.31
C LEU A 9 -2.71 7.86 -10.63
N ASP A 10 -3.91 7.86 -10.06
CA ASP A 10 -4.84 8.99 -10.04
C ASP A 10 -5.13 9.28 -8.56
N PRO A 11 -5.02 10.54 -8.09
CA PRO A 11 -5.30 10.90 -6.69
C PRO A 11 -6.69 10.48 -6.20
N ASN A 12 -7.67 10.39 -7.09
CA ASN A 12 -9.06 10.09 -6.78
C ASN A 12 -9.42 8.61 -6.98
N ARG A 13 -8.43 7.75 -7.27
CA ARG A 13 -8.64 6.32 -7.47
C ARG A 13 -7.71 5.51 -6.57
N PRO A 14 -8.12 4.30 -6.16
CA PRO A 14 -7.24 3.42 -5.40
C PRO A 14 -5.98 3.11 -6.22
N SER A 15 -4.86 2.97 -5.50
CA SER A 15 -3.61 2.50 -6.12
C SER A 15 -3.77 1.09 -6.65
N THR A 16 -3.15 0.81 -7.79
CA THR A 16 -2.90 -0.57 -8.20
C THR A 16 -1.82 -1.20 -7.33
N THR A 17 -1.69 -2.53 -7.41
CA THR A 17 -0.72 -3.30 -6.63
C THR A 17 0.71 -2.76 -6.78
N LEU A 18 1.37 -2.54 -5.64
CA LEU A 18 2.79 -2.28 -5.58
C LEU A 18 3.55 -3.59 -5.80
N GLN A 19 4.21 -3.74 -6.95
CA GLN A 19 4.97 -4.96 -7.25
C GLN A 19 6.31 -4.95 -6.51
N ALA A 20 6.78 -6.10 -6.05
CA ALA A 20 8.08 -6.23 -5.37
C ALA A 20 9.27 -5.97 -6.31
N GLN A 21 9.14 -6.37 -7.59
CA GLN A 21 10.22 -6.27 -8.58
C GLN A 21 9.66 -5.74 -9.92
N PRO A 22 9.24 -4.47 -9.98
CA PRO A 22 8.70 -3.90 -11.21
C PRO A 22 9.80 -3.66 -12.24
N GLY A 23 9.54 -3.98 -13.50
CA GLY A 23 10.41 -3.58 -14.61
C GLY A 23 10.51 -2.05 -14.75
N PRO A 24 11.49 -1.52 -15.50
CA PRO A 24 11.79 -0.08 -15.56
C PRO A 24 10.61 0.77 -16.05
N TRP A 25 9.75 0.21 -16.90
CA TRP A 25 8.58 0.87 -17.49
C TRP A 25 7.24 0.38 -16.92
N VAL A 26 7.28 -0.42 -15.85
CA VAL A 26 6.10 -0.98 -15.19
C VAL A 26 5.72 -0.08 -14.02
N GLY A 27 4.49 0.43 -14.03
CA GLY A 27 3.93 1.22 -12.93
C GLY A 27 3.63 0.40 -11.66
N PRO A 28 2.99 1.02 -10.65
CA PRO A 28 2.48 2.39 -10.68
C PRO A 28 3.57 3.46 -10.57
N PHE A 29 3.43 4.51 -11.37
CA PHE A 29 4.15 5.77 -11.23
C PHE A 29 3.28 6.81 -10.51
N HIS A 30 3.90 7.83 -9.94
CA HIS A 30 3.16 8.94 -9.36
C HIS A 30 2.38 9.70 -10.46
N TRP A 31 1.27 10.36 -10.10
CA TRP A 31 0.47 11.12 -11.06
C TRP A 31 1.23 12.35 -11.60
N GLU A 32 2.01 13.00 -10.74
CA GLU A 32 2.88 14.12 -11.09
C GLU A 32 4.21 13.68 -11.74
N ASN A 33 4.70 14.54 -12.63
CA ASN A 33 6.06 14.47 -13.16
C ASN A 33 7.06 15.17 -12.22
N VAL A 34 8.35 14.95 -12.47
CA VAL A 34 9.46 15.71 -11.87
C VAL A 34 10.23 16.45 -12.97
N LYS A 35 10.66 17.69 -12.69
CA LYS A 35 11.56 18.44 -13.56
C LYS A 35 13.01 17.94 -13.40
N THR A 36 13.70 17.75 -14.51
CA THR A 36 15.15 17.45 -14.52
C THR A 36 15.96 18.73 -14.39
N ALA A 37 17.27 18.59 -14.18
CA ALA A 37 18.22 19.70 -14.17
C ALA A 37 18.21 20.53 -15.48
N ASN A 38 17.87 19.89 -16.60
CA ASN A 38 17.83 20.52 -17.92
C ASN A 38 16.45 21.16 -18.23
N GLY A 39 15.51 21.10 -17.28
CA GLY A 39 14.15 21.66 -17.42
C GLY A 39 13.10 20.70 -17.96
N ASP A 40 13.49 19.50 -18.43
CA ASP A 40 12.56 18.51 -18.98
C ASP A 40 11.66 17.89 -17.92
N GLN A 41 10.44 17.51 -18.32
CA GLN A 41 9.50 16.80 -17.46
C GLN A 41 9.67 15.29 -17.62
N ARG A 42 9.82 14.55 -16.51
CA ARG A 42 9.89 13.09 -16.53
C ARG A 42 8.92 12.46 -15.55
N VAL A 43 8.40 11.29 -15.92
CA VAL A 43 7.60 10.45 -15.03
C VAL A 43 8.44 10.06 -13.82
N ARG A 44 7.88 10.16 -12.61
CA ARG A 44 8.58 9.75 -11.38
C ARG A 44 7.98 8.49 -10.77
N ARG A 45 8.86 7.69 -10.17
CA ARG A 45 8.48 6.59 -9.28
C ARG A 45 7.90 7.14 -7.97
N LEU A 46 7.12 6.30 -7.31
CA LEU A 46 6.73 6.55 -5.93
C LEU A 46 7.97 6.61 -5.02
N ARG A 47 7.92 7.49 -4.04
CA ARG A 47 8.89 7.59 -2.96
C ARG A 47 8.53 6.58 -1.86
N VAL A 48 9.49 6.27 -0.99
CA VAL A 48 9.30 5.28 0.07
C VAL A 48 8.14 5.64 0.99
N ASN A 49 8.05 6.90 1.43
CA ASN A 49 6.96 7.41 2.25
C ASN A 49 5.59 7.30 1.54
N GLU A 50 5.53 7.50 0.23
CA GLU A 50 4.29 7.32 -0.54
C GLU A 50 3.85 5.86 -0.57
N MET A 51 4.80 4.93 -0.77
CA MET A 51 4.51 3.49 -0.74
C MET A 51 4.09 3.01 0.66
N LEU A 52 4.75 3.51 1.71
CA LEU A 52 4.38 3.22 3.10
C LEU A 52 2.94 3.63 3.39
N ARG A 53 2.56 4.86 3.02
CA ARG A 53 1.19 5.36 3.18
C ARG A 53 0.17 4.53 2.41
N LEU A 54 0.48 4.14 1.17
CA LEU A 54 -0.39 3.24 0.38
C LEU A 54 -0.58 1.88 1.08
N MET A 55 0.44 1.39 1.77
CA MET A 55 0.39 0.16 2.57
C MET A 55 -0.10 0.40 4.01
N SER A 56 -0.60 1.61 4.30
CA SER A 56 -1.14 2.06 5.60
C SER A 56 -0.16 1.97 6.77
N PHE A 57 1.14 2.05 6.50
CA PHE A 57 2.15 2.16 7.57
C PHE A 57 2.17 3.59 8.15
N PRO A 58 2.53 3.76 9.43
CA PRO A 58 2.85 5.05 10.03
C PRO A 58 3.95 5.78 9.26
N ASP A 59 3.91 7.11 9.26
CA ASP A 59 4.88 7.96 8.54
C ASP A 59 6.31 7.86 9.09
N ASP A 60 6.45 7.48 10.36
CA ASP A 60 7.73 7.27 11.06
C ASP A 60 8.24 5.82 10.97
N PHE A 61 7.53 4.94 10.27
CA PHE A 61 7.93 3.55 10.08
C PHE A 61 9.21 3.47 9.22
N LYS A 62 10.24 2.80 9.75
CA LYS A 62 11.53 2.65 9.08
C LYS A 62 11.67 1.24 8.51
N ILE A 63 12.01 1.17 7.24
CA ILE A 63 12.42 -0.06 6.56
C ILE A 63 13.91 0.06 6.28
N ASP A 64 14.67 -0.95 6.68
CA ASP A 64 16.11 -0.98 6.46
C ASP A 64 16.46 -1.50 5.06
N GLY A 65 17.63 -1.07 4.56
CA GLY A 65 18.21 -1.47 3.29
C GLY A 65 18.10 -0.43 2.17
N THR A 66 18.46 -0.86 0.96
CA THR A 66 18.46 0.02 -0.22
C THR A 66 17.03 0.33 -0.68
N ARG A 67 16.87 1.30 -1.58
CA ARG A 67 15.55 1.58 -2.21
C ARG A 67 14.95 0.34 -2.88
N ALA A 68 15.77 -0.51 -3.48
CA ALA A 68 15.31 -1.75 -4.11
C ALA A 68 14.85 -2.78 -3.05
N ASP A 69 15.55 -2.87 -1.92
CA ASP A 69 15.14 -3.71 -0.80
C ASP A 69 13.81 -3.25 -0.21
N VAL A 70 13.64 -1.94 -0.04
CA VAL A 70 12.38 -1.35 0.45
C VAL A 70 11.24 -1.65 -0.53
N GLN A 71 11.43 -1.50 -1.84
CA GLN A 71 10.44 -1.86 -2.85
C GLN A 71 10.04 -3.33 -2.76
N ARG A 72 11.03 -4.23 -2.61
CA ARG A 72 10.82 -5.67 -2.50
C ARG A 72 10.07 -6.04 -1.22
N GLN A 73 10.46 -5.44 -0.08
CA GLN A 73 9.80 -5.65 1.21
C GLN A 73 8.34 -5.18 1.16
N LEU A 74 8.08 -3.97 0.66
CA LEU A 74 6.71 -3.42 0.57
C LEU A 74 5.85 -4.16 -0.46
N GLY A 75 6.39 -4.54 -1.61
CA GLY A 75 5.62 -5.24 -2.63
C GLY A 75 5.29 -6.71 -2.30
N ASN A 76 6.03 -7.32 -1.37
CA ASN A 76 5.73 -8.65 -0.84
C ASN A 76 4.92 -8.61 0.47
N ALA A 77 4.81 -7.46 1.12
CA ALA A 77 4.11 -7.31 2.39
C ALA A 77 2.59 -7.30 2.21
N VAL A 78 1.89 -7.62 3.29
CA VAL A 78 0.45 -7.38 3.44
C VAL A 78 0.24 -5.93 3.91
N PRO A 79 -0.77 -5.19 3.39
CA PRO A 79 -1.12 -3.88 3.93
C PRO A 79 -1.42 -3.94 5.44
N LEU A 80 -0.94 -2.96 6.19
CA LEU A 80 -0.95 -3.00 7.66
C LEU A 80 -2.39 -3.13 8.23
N GLU A 81 -3.33 -2.33 7.72
CA GLU A 81 -4.72 -2.35 8.19
C GLU A 81 -5.44 -3.67 7.87
N LEU A 82 -5.11 -4.29 6.73
CA LEU A 82 -5.62 -5.62 6.40
C LEU A 82 -5.09 -6.66 7.39
N GLY A 83 -3.79 -6.61 7.71
CA GLY A 83 -3.18 -7.49 8.72
C GLY A 83 -3.86 -7.34 10.09
N LYS A 84 -4.12 -6.10 10.53
CA LYS A 84 -4.84 -5.82 11.78
C LYS A 84 -6.25 -6.40 11.79
N ALA A 85 -7.00 -6.26 10.70
CA ALA A 85 -8.36 -6.80 10.59
C ALA A 85 -8.39 -8.33 10.71
N VAL A 86 -7.48 -9.01 10.00
CA VAL A 86 -7.38 -10.48 10.05
C VAL A 86 -6.97 -10.97 11.44
N VAL A 87 -5.96 -10.36 12.05
CA VAL A 87 -5.50 -10.73 13.40
C VAL A 87 -6.60 -10.49 14.43
N ARG A 88 -7.35 -9.39 14.33
CA ARG A 88 -8.47 -9.12 15.24
C ARG A 88 -9.54 -10.22 15.16
N ALA A 89 -9.94 -10.62 13.95
CA ALA A 89 -10.91 -11.68 13.76
C ALA A 89 -10.41 -13.03 14.32
N LEU A 90 -9.13 -13.34 14.12
CA LEU A 90 -8.51 -14.53 14.69
C LEU A 90 -8.52 -14.52 16.22
N MET A 91 -8.14 -13.40 16.84
CA MET A 91 -8.10 -13.27 18.30
C MET A 91 -9.49 -13.36 18.95
N ASP A 92 -10.52 -12.88 18.26
CA ASP A 92 -11.91 -13.05 18.67
C ASP A 92 -12.33 -14.53 18.64
N GLN A 93 -12.02 -15.24 17.54
CA GLN A 93 -12.32 -16.68 17.41
C GLN A 93 -11.58 -17.56 18.41
N LEU A 94 -10.36 -17.17 18.79
CA LEU A 94 -9.57 -17.85 19.82
C LEU A 94 -10.00 -17.48 21.25
N GLY A 95 -10.94 -16.54 21.42
CA GLY A 95 -11.43 -16.11 22.73
C GLY A 95 -10.47 -15.19 23.50
N TYR A 96 -9.47 -14.61 22.84
CA TYR A 96 -8.53 -13.66 23.46
C TYR A 96 -9.10 -12.25 23.56
N LEU A 97 -10.07 -11.91 22.71
CA LEU A 97 -10.83 -10.68 22.84
C LEU A 97 -12.12 -11.02 23.60
N SER A 98 -12.40 -10.27 24.67
CA SER A 98 -13.71 -10.37 25.31
C SER A 98 -14.78 -10.05 24.28
N PRO A 99 -15.93 -10.76 24.29
CA PRO A 99 -17.05 -10.40 23.44
C PRO A 99 -17.35 -8.92 23.66
N SER A 100 -17.31 -8.12 22.60
CA SER A 100 -17.95 -6.82 22.66
C SER A 100 -19.41 -7.10 22.98
N HIS A 101 -19.85 -6.79 24.20
CA HIS A 101 -21.25 -6.80 24.63
C HIS A 101 -22.04 -5.69 23.91
N THR A 102 -22.03 -5.73 22.58
CA THR A 102 -23.00 -5.03 21.74
C THR A 102 -23.67 -6.13 20.94
N ALA A 103 -24.53 -6.88 21.63
CA ALA A 103 -25.49 -7.74 20.98
C ALA A 103 -26.24 -6.87 19.96
N ARG A 104 -26.06 -7.16 18.68
CA ARG A 104 -27.10 -6.80 17.72
C ARG A 104 -28.27 -7.70 18.07
N GLU A 105 -29.22 -7.18 18.84
CA GLU A 105 -30.59 -7.69 18.83
C GLU A 105 -31.07 -7.56 17.39
N VAL A 106 -30.90 -8.64 16.63
CA VAL A 106 -31.60 -8.79 15.37
C VAL A 106 -33.02 -9.17 15.77
N ILE A 107 -33.85 -8.14 16.00
CA ILE A 107 -35.29 -8.30 16.11
C ILE A 107 -35.77 -8.62 14.69
N PHE A 108 -35.98 -9.90 14.41
CA PHE A 108 -36.83 -10.32 13.30
C PHE A 108 -38.29 -10.13 13.77
N ALA A 109 -38.96 -9.13 13.20
CA ALA A 109 -40.41 -8.96 13.23
C ALA A 109 -41.01 -9.44 11.91
#